data_AF-A0A453RSN4-F1
#
_entry.id   AF-A0A453RSN4-F1
#
_cell.length_a   1.000
_cell.length_b   1.000
_cell.length_c   1.000
_cell.angle_alpha   90.00
_cell.angle_beta   90.00
_cell.angle_gamma   90.00
#
_symmetry.space_group_name_H-M   'P 1'
#
loop_
_entity.id
_entity.type
_entity.pdbx_description
1 polymer ?
#
loop_
_entity_poly.entity_id
_entity_poly.type
_entity_poly.pdbx_seq_one_letter_code
_entity_poly.pdbx_strand_id
1 'polypeptide(L)'
;MLLRNLNPSRGLCNGTRLIVTQLTGRVIEGEIITGKAIGSRVYIPRIVTTSSQSKWPFKLRRRQFAVRLSYAMTINKSQGQTLNRVGVYLPSNVF
;
A
#
# COMPACT_ATOMS: atom_id res chain seq x y z
N MET A 1 3.58 0.01 2.26
CA MET A 1 2.39 -0.84 2.03
C MET A 1 1.76 -0.54 0.68
N LEU A 2 1.32 -1.57 -0.06
CA LEU A 2 0.60 -1.43 -1.32
C LEU A 2 -0.85 -0.99 -1.13
N LEU A 3 -1.36 -0.21 -2.09
CA LEU A 3 -2.72 0.35 -2.12
C LEU A 3 -3.64 -0.35 -3.13
N ARG A 4 -3.09 -1.19 -4.01
CA ARG A 4 -3.81 -1.86 -5.10
C ARG A 4 -3.23 -3.26 -5.30
N ASN A 5 -4.07 -4.14 -5.83
CA ASN A 5 -3.63 -5.43 -6.36
C ASN A 5 -2.88 -5.16 -7.67
N LEU A 6 -1.58 -5.45 -7.68
CA LEU A 6 -0.76 -5.37 -8.89
C LEU A 6 -0.55 -6.76 -9.48
N ASN A 7 -0.22 -7.72 -8.61
CA ASN A 7 -0.02 -9.11 -9.00
C ASN A 7 -0.25 -10.03 -7.78
N PRO A 8 -1.51 -10.47 -7.54
CA PRO A 8 -1.83 -11.28 -6.38
C PRO A 8 -1.09 -12.62 -6.31
N SER A 9 -0.84 -13.28 -7.45
CA SER A 9 -0.12 -14.56 -7.47
C SER A 9 1.33 -14.42 -7.01
N ARG A 10 1.93 -13.23 -7.15
CA ARG A 10 3.27 -12.89 -6.64
C ARG A 10 3.26 -12.19 -5.28
N GLY A 11 2.12 -12.19 -4.57
CA GLY A 11 2.00 -11.55 -3.26
C GLY A 11 1.91 -10.02 -3.28
N LEU A 12 1.77 -9.39 -4.46
CA LEU A 12 1.60 -7.95 -4.62
C LEU A 12 0.10 -7.56 -4.55
N CYS A 13 -0.48 -7.77 -3.37
CA CYS A 13 -1.86 -7.45 -3.04
C CYS A 13 -1.99 -6.11 -2.30
N ASN A 14 -3.21 -5.57 -2.25
CA ASN A 14 -3.53 -4.46 -1.37
C ASN A 14 -3.22 -4.85 0.09
N GLY A 15 -2.53 -3.98 0.84
CA GLY A 15 -2.10 -4.28 2.21
C GLY A 15 -0.73 -4.96 2.32
N THR A 16 -0.14 -5.49 1.24
CA THR A 16 1.22 -6.04 1.31
C THR A 16 2.20 -4.96 1.77
N ARG A 17 2.92 -5.23 2.86
CA ARG A 17 3.97 -4.35 3.39
C ARG A 17 5.31 -4.73 2.77
N LEU A 18 6.09 -3.69 2.49
CA LEU A 18 7.37 -3.78 1.81
C LEU A 18 8.37 -2.91 2.57
N ILE A 19 9.63 -3.33 2.62
CA ILE A 19 10.76 -2.44 2.91
C ILE A 19 11.29 -1.95 1.58
N VAL A 20 11.41 -0.62 1.43
CA VAL A 20 11.99 -0.03 0.21
C VAL A 20 13.50 -0.22 0.25
N THR A 21 14.06 -0.82 -0.79
CA THR A 21 15.50 -1.08 -0.94
C THR A 21 16.15 -0.10 -1.91
N GLN A 22 15.42 0.35 -2.93
CA GLN A 22 15.90 1.33 -3.90
C GLN A 22 14.76 2.21 -4.43
N LEU A 23 15.06 3.50 -4.63
CA LEU A 23 14.18 4.45 -5.30
C LEU A 23 14.78 4.84 -6.65
N THR A 24 14.01 4.71 -7.72
CA THR A 24 14.39 5.15 -9.06
C THR A 24 13.32 6.08 -9.63
N GLY A 25 13.60 6.72 -10.78
CA GLY A 25 12.65 7.65 -11.40
C GLY A 25 11.33 7.01 -11.85
N ARG A 26 11.32 5.70 -12.15
CA ARG A 26 10.15 5.01 -12.76
C ARG A 26 9.61 3.84 -11.94
N VAL A 27 10.44 3.23 -11.09
CA VAL A 27 10.10 2.07 -10.26
C VAL A 27 10.60 2.25 -8.83
N ILE A 28 9.85 1.71 -7.88
CA ILE A 28 10.34 1.51 -6.50
C ILE A 28 10.69 0.05 -6.36
N GLU A 29 11.89 -0.23 -5.88
CA GLU A 29 12.29 -1.57 -5.50
C GLU A 29 12.02 -1.77 -4.00
N GLY A 30 11.52 -2.95 -3.64
CA GLY A 30 11.40 -3.33 -2.25
C GLY A 30 11.35 -4.82 -2.03
N GLU A 31 11.43 -5.20 -0.77
CA GLU A 31 11.32 -6.57 -0.28
C GLU A 31 10.00 -6.75 0.47
N ILE A 32 9.30 -7.85 0.18
CA ILE A 32 8.04 -8.19 0.86
C ILE A 32 8.31 -8.65 2.29
N ILE A 33 7.59 -8.07 3.25
CA ILE A 33 7.70 -8.43 4.69
C ILE A 33 6.40 -9.02 5.26
N THR A 34 5.41 -9.31 4.41
CA THR A 34 4.13 -9.89 4.84
C THR A 34 3.59 -10.91 3.85
N GLY A 35 2.88 -11.93 4.36
CA GLY A 35 2.16 -12.91 3.55
C GLY A 35 3.05 -14.06 3.08
N LYS A 36 2.61 -14.79 2.06
CA LYS A 36 3.29 -16.01 1.58
C LYS A 36 4.59 -15.73 0.82
N ALA A 37 4.79 -14.51 0.33
CA ALA A 37 5.92 -14.13 -0.52
C ALA A 37 6.99 -13.33 0.25
N ILE A 38 7.11 -13.50 1.57
CA ILE A 38 8.13 -12.82 2.40
C ILE A 38 9.53 -13.07 1.84
N GLY A 39 10.39 -12.05 1.89
CA GLY A 39 11.76 -12.09 1.37
C GLY A 39 11.86 -11.90 -0.15
N SER A 40 10.75 -11.86 -0.87
CA SER A 40 10.77 -11.67 -2.33
C SER A 40 11.05 -10.21 -2.69
N ARG A 41 12.03 -10.03 -3.58
CA ARG A 41 12.36 -8.73 -4.19
C ARG A 41 11.37 -8.40 -5.31
N VAL A 42 10.82 -7.19 -5.28
CA VAL A 42 9.74 -6.78 -6.17
C VAL A 42 9.93 -5.34 -6.66
N TYR A 43 9.37 -5.06 -7.85
CA TYR A 43 9.41 -3.75 -8.48
C TYR A 43 7.99 -3.18 -8.59
N ILE A 44 7.79 -1.99 -8.03
CA ILE A 44 6.50 -1.31 -8.01
C ILE A 44 6.51 -0.18 -9.05
N PRO A 45 5.79 -0.33 -10.17
CA PRO A 45 5.66 0.73 -11.16
C PRO A 45 4.63 1.78 -10.72
N ARG A 46 4.63 2.92 -11.41
CA ARG A 46 3.54 3.91 -11.32
C ARG A 46 2.31 3.38 -12.05
N ILE A 47 1.16 3.40 -11.39
CA ILE A 47 -0.14 3.08 -11.99
C ILE A 47 -0.94 4.35 -12.28
N VAL A 48 -1.86 4.27 -13.24
CA VAL A 48 -2.83 5.34 -13.51
C VAL A 48 -4.14 4.99 -12.82
N THR A 49 -4.66 5.90 -12.00
CA THR A 49 -5.99 5.81 -11.40
C THR A 49 -6.89 6.86 -12.03
N THR A 50 -8.08 6.47 -12.47
CA THR A 50 -9.07 7.38 -13.05
C THR A 50 -10.22 7.57 -12.07
N SER A 51 -10.68 8.81 -11.88
CA SER A 51 -11.91 9.08 -11.12
C SER A 51 -13.12 8.51 -11.86
N SER A 52 -13.86 7.58 -11.25
CA SER A 52 -15.02 6.93 -11.86
C SER A 52 -16.27 7.81 -11.89
N GLN A 53 -16.44 8.68 -10.90
CA GLN A 53 -17.55 9.62 -10.79
C GLN A 53 -17.02 10.94 -10.24
N SER A 54 -16.86 11.92 -11.11
CA SER A 54 -16.39 13.24 -10.72
C SER A 54 -17.47 14.23 -11.10
N LYS A 55 -17.77 15.19 -10.21
CA LYS A 55 -18.67 16.32 -10.51
C LYS A 55 -18.14 17.22 -11.65
N TRP A 56 -16.91 16.96 -12.11
CA TRP A 56 -16.23 17.72 -13.13
C TRP A 56 -16.59 17.22 -14.53
N PRO A 57 -16.62 18.11 -15.53
CA PRO A 57 -16.89 17.75 -16.93
C PRO A 57 -15.76 16.93 -17.59
N PHE A 58 -14.75 16.49 -16.83
CA PHE A 58 -13.62 15.73 -17.31
C PHE A 58 -13.29 14.55 -16.39
N LYS A 59 -12.60 13.55 -16.93
CA LYS A 59 -12.08 12.40 -16.17
C LYS A 59 -10.68 12.72 -15.64
N LEU A 60 -10.53 12.84 -14.32
CA LEU A 60 -9.22 13.03 -13.72
C LEU A 60 -8.43 11.71 -13.77
N ARG A 61 -7.25 11.74 -14.39
CA ARG A 61 -6.30 10.62 -14.41
C ARG A 61 -5.07 10.99 -13.60
N ARG A 62 -4.73 10.17 -12.60
CA ARG A 62 -3.59 10.39 -11.71
C ARG A 62 -2.59 9.25 -11.84
N ARG A 63 -1.35 9.56 -12.23
CA ARG A 63 -0.24 8.60 -12.31
C ARG A 63 0.63 8.69 -11.05
N GLN A 64 0.75 7.60 -10.31
CA GLN A 64 1.45 7.56 -9.02
C GLN A 64 1.92 6.15 -8.70
N PHE A 65 2.87 6.00 -7.78
CA PHE A 65 3.15 4.70 -7.18
C PHE A 65 2.00 4.27 -6.28
N ALA A 66 1.61 2.99 -6.36
CA ALA A 66 0.52 2.44 -5.56
C ALA A 66 0.97 2.08 -4.13
N VAL A 67 1.72 2.96 -3.47
CA VAL A 67 2.29 2.72 -2.14
C VAL A 67 1.92 3.83 -1.17
N ARG A 68 1.91 3.49 0.12
CA ARG A 68 1.90 4.44 1.24
C ARG A 68 2.91 4.01 2.30
N LEU A 69 3.38 4.98 3.09
CA LEU A 69 4.09 4.71 4.33
C LEU A 69 3.22 3.85 5.27
N SER A 70 3.85 2.97 6.04
CA SER A 70 3.14 1.97 6.85
C SER A 70 3.78 1.72 8.21
N TYR A 71 4.39 2.74 8.81
CA TYR A 71 4.79 2.73 10.22
C TYR A 71 3.59 2.87 11.15
N ALA A 72 2.66 3.75 10.78
CA ALA A 72 1.38 3.93 11.43
C ALA A 72 0.26 3.82 10.39
N MET A 73 -0.92 3.37 10.83
CA MET A 73 -2.11 3.32 10.00
C MET A 73 -3.36 3.56 10.84
N THR A 74 -4.39 4.12 10.22
CA THR A 74 -5.70 4.23 10.87
C THR A 74 -6.31 2.86 11.08
N ILE A 75 -7.15 2.73 12.10
CA ILE A 75 -7.85 1.46 12.46
C ILE A 75 -8.60 0.90 11.25
N ASN A 76 -9.35 1.75 10.53
CA ASN A 76 -10.06 1.33 9.32
C ASN A 76 -9.12 0.73 8.25
N LYS A 77 -7.87 1.19 8.18
CA LYS A 77 -6.90 0.68 7.21
C LYS A 77 -6.11 -0.54 7.69
N SER A 78 -6.15 -0.86 8.98
CA SER A 78 -5.63 -2.13 9.51
C SER A 78 -6.65 -3.25 9.48
N GLN A 79 -7.94 -2.97 9.24
CA GLN A 79 -8.96 -4.01 9.09
C GLN A 79 -8.55 -5.03 8.02
N GLY A 80 -8.65 -6.32 8.36
CA GLY A 80 -8.25 -7.43 7.49
C GLY A 80 -6.75 -7.70 7.40
N GLN A 81 -5.91 -6.99 8.18
CA GLN A 81 -4.48 -7.29 8.28
C GLN A 81 -4.14 -8.04 9.57
N THR A 82 -3.28 -9.05 9.44
CA THR A 82 -2.66 -9.74 10.58
C THR A 82 -1.33 -9.09 10.92
N LEU A 83 -1.16 -8.66 12.17
CA LEU A 83 0.02 -7.95 12.66
C LEU A 83 0.54 -8.62 13.95
N ASN A 84 1.82 -8.94 14.01
CA ASN A 84 2.41 -9.64 15.18
C ASN A 84 2.49 -8.74 16.42
N ARG A 85 2.75 -7.44 16.25
CA ARG A 85 2.83 -6.45 17.32
C ARG A 85 2.23 -5.13 16.82
N VAL A 86 1.40 -4.50 17.64
CA VAL A 86 0.71 -3.24 17.32
C VAL A 86 0.71 -2.35 18.56
N GLY A 87 1.10 -1.09 18.38
CA GLY A 87 0.80 -0.03 19.35
C GLY A 87 -0.48 0.67 18.94
N VAL A 88 -1.41 0.88 19.88
CA VAL A 88 -2.67 1.60 19.63
C VAL A 88 -2.57 2.98 20.24
N TYR A 89 -2.74 4.01 19.41
CA TYR A 89 -2.82 5.39 19.87
C TYR A 89 -4.27 5.83 19.98
N LEU A 90 -4.71 6.18 21.19
CA LEU A 90 -6.06 6.61 21.51
C LEU A 90 -5.98 8.07 22.02
N PRO A 91 -6.33 9.07 21.20
CA PRO A 91 -6.23 10.48 21.60
C PRO A 91 -7.30 10.90 22.61
N SER A 92 -8.37 10.12 22.70
CA SER A 92 -9.47 10.31 23.65
C SER A 92 -9.66 9.01 24.43
N ASN A 93 -10.10 9.15 25.68
CA ASN A 93 -10.42 7.97 26.48
C ASN A 93 -11.64 7.25 25.87
N VAL A 94 -11.53 5.93 25.73
CA VAL A 94 -12.58 5.04 25.19
C VAL A 94 -13.06 4.03 26.23
N PHE A 95 -12.58 4.16 27.47
CA PHE A 95 -13.01 3.41 28.63
C PHE A 95 -13.45 4.35 29.76
#